data_AF-A0A2V1AGJ6-F1
#
_entry.id   AF-A0A2V1AGJ6-F1
#
_cell.length_a   1.000
_cell.length_b   1.000
_cell.length_c   1.000
_cell.angle_alpha   90.00
_cell.angle_beta   90.00
_cell.angle_gamma   90.00
#
_symmetry.space_group_name_H-M   'P 1'
#
loop_
_entity.id
_entity.type
_entity.pdbx_description
1 polymer ?
#
loop_
_entity_poly.entity_id
_entity_poly.type
_entity_poly.pdbx_seq_one_letter_code
_entity_poly.pdbx_strand_id
1 'polypeptide(L)'
;MVTRTNRDILTGGKKYQQKQAKKYGVDEVVFDKKAREEFLTGFHKRKVERQKKAQAYHKEQERKARIEERKQHRQDEQTKFEEQLKQLRESREALDITKDKDEATPKGEAEESDEEWTGFGEEEEGKEDGKDNADEDTDEPVKGILSRKEVYKVDDKDVLGDAIVDKETEVVIESLDNPYTTAITSRSIEALAKANNVNLDKSDEVLEGSIKRAKDYAKLCGVEKPKQKKKKFRYLTKGERRENNRKQKLSKLKSRKHAMEK
;
A
#
# COMPACT_ATOMS: atom_id res chain seq x y z
N MET A 1 -1.00 -48.83 -13.34
CA MET A 1 -0.25 -47.57 -13.09
C MET A 1 -0.64 -47.06 -11.71
N VAL A 2 0.31 -46.76 -10.83
CA VAL A 2 0.02 -46.30 -9.46
C VAL A 2 -0.48 -44.85 -9.54
N THR A 3 -1.71 -44.59 -9.08
CA THR A 3 -2.29 -43.25 -9.04
C THR A 3 -1.61 -42.44 -7.93
N ARG A 4 -0.98 -41.32 -8.31
CA ARG A 4 -0.38 -40.39 -7.35
C ARG A 4 -1.47 -39.51 -6.75
N THR A 5 -1.40 -39.26 -5.44
CA THR A 5 -2.38 -38.40 -4.77
C THR A 5 -2.21 -36.93 -5.20
N ASN A 6 -3.28 -36.15 -5.17
CA ASN A 6 -3.23 -34.72 -5.49
C ASN A 6 -2.20 -33.96 -4.65
N ARG A 7 -1.99 -34.39 -3.40
CA ARG A 7 -0.98 -33.83 -2.50
C ARG A 7 0.45 -34.11 -3.00
N ASP A 8 0.70 -35.29 -3.54
CA ASP A 8 2.01 -35.65 -4.12
C ASP A 8 2.31 -34.88 -5.40
N ILE A 9 1.29 -34.56 -6.20
CA ILE A 9 1.43 -33.79 -7.45
C ILE A 9 1.64 -32.30 -7.15
N LEU A 10 0.83 -31.71 -6.28
CA LEU A 10 0.81 -30.25 -6.05
C LEU A 10 1.88 -29.77 -5.06
N THR A 11 2.19 -30.57 -4.03
CA THR A 11 3.10 -30.15 -2.95
C THR A 11 4.39 -30.97 -2.90
N GLY A 12 4.62 -31.88 -3.86
CA GLY A 12 5.75 -32.82 -3.83
C GLY A 12 5.64 -33.88 -2.72
N GLY A 13 4.51 -33.94 -2.01
CA GLY A 13 4.15 -35.04 -1.11
C GLY A 13 5.12 -35.26 0.05
N LYS A 14 5.53 -36.53 0.22
CA LYS A 14 6.48 -36.95 1.26
C LYS A 14 7.85 -36.26 1.14
N LYS A 15 8.31 -35.92 -0.08
CA LYS A 15 9.61 -35.28 -0.30
C LYS A 15 9.64 -33.85 0.26
N TYR A 16 8.55 -33.11 0.12
CA TYR A 16 8.43 -31.76 0.69
C TYR A 16 8.38 -31.80 2.21
N GLN A 17 7.63 -32.75 2.80
CA GLN A 17 7.61 -32.94 4.24
C GLN A 17 9.00 -33.28 4.80
N GLN A 18 9.75 -34.17 4.12
CA GLN A 18 11.12 -34.50 4.50
C GLN A 18 12.06 -33.29 4.36
N LYS A 19 11.92 -32.48 3.31
CA LYS A 19 12.70 -31.23 3.17
C LYS A 19 12.36 -30.19 4.25
N GLN A 20 11.08 -30.03 4.60
CA GLN A 20 10.65 -29.12 5.67
C GLN A 20 11.11 -29.60 7.05
N ALA A 21 11.08 -30.91 7.30
CA ALA A 21 11.62 -31.48 8.53
C ALA A 21 13.13 -31.26 8.65
N LYS A 22 13.88 -31.40 7.53
CA LYS A 22 15.33 -31.14 7.47
C LYS A 22 15.70 -29.66 7.52
N LYS A 23 14.80 -28.72 7.19
CA LYS A 23 15.10 -27.27 7.24
C LYS A 23 15.49 -26.78 8.64
N TYR A 24 14.98 -27.43 9.69
CA TYR A 24 15.24 -27.07 11.08
C TYR A 24 15.88 -28.20 11.89
N GLY A 25 16.09 -29.38 11.27
CA GLY A 25 16.76 -30.51 11.90
C GLY A 25 18.28 -30.36 11.76
N VAL A 26 18.99 -30.42 12.87
CA VAL A 26 20.46 -30.47 12.90
C VAL A 26 20.88 -31.93 13.04
N ASP A 27 21.89 -32.36 12.30
CA ASP A 27 22.33 -33.77 12.25
C ASP A 27 22.94 -34.25 13.59
N GLU A 28 23.56 -33.35 14.35
CA GLU A 28 24.18 -33.66 15.65
C GLU A 28 23.96 -32.53 16.66
N VAL A 29 23.61 -32.88 17.90
CA VAL A 29 23.45 -31.91 19.00
C VAL A 29 24.61 -32.06 19.98
N VAL A 30 25.62 -31.19 19.84
CA VAL A 30 26.76 -31.13 20.76
C VAL A 30 26.49 -30.12 21.87
N PHE A 31 26.74 -30.53 23.11
CA PHE A 31 26.57 -29.68 24.27
C PHE A 31 27.81 -28.81 24.51
N ASP A 32 27.71 -27.52 24.20
CA ASP A 32 28.74 -26.54 24.54
C ASP A 32 28.50 -25.93 25.93
N LYS A 33 29.44 -26.19 26.85
CA LYS A 33 29.42 -25.69 28.22
C LYS A 33 29.51 -24.17 28.27
N LYS A 34 30.28 -23.54 27.37
CA LYS A 34 30.43 -22.08 27.31
C LYS A 34 29.14 -21.40 26.86
N ALA A 35 28.51 -21.93 25.79
CA ALA A 35 27.20 -21.46 25.35
C ALA A 35 26.13 -21.61 26.45
N ARG A 36 26.20 -22.68 27.26
CA ARG A 36 25.31 -22.82 28.42
C ARG A 36 25.57 -21.77 29.49
N GLU A 37 26.82 -21.48 29.84
CA GLU A 37 27.17 -20.44 30.81
C GLU A 37 26.69 -19.05 30.35
N GLU A 38 26.89 -18.72 29.07
CA GLU A 38 26.36 -17.50 28.46
C GLU A 38 24.82 -17.49 28.44
N PHE A 39 24.19 -18.64 28.21
CA PHE A 39 22.74 -18.75 28.30
C PHE A 39 22.26 -18.54 29.75
N LEU A 40 22.92 -19.11 30.75
CA LEU A 40 22.50 -18.98 32.14
C LEU A 40 22.81 -17.60 32.75
N THR A 41 23.84 -16.90 32.29
CA THR A 41 24.23 -15.59 32.83
C THR A 41 23.74 -14.41 31.98
N GLY A 42 23.52 -14.63 30.68
CA GLY A 42 23.14 -13.62 29.69
C GLY A 42 21.66 -13.22 29.68
N PHE A 43 20.90 -13.43 30.76
CA PHE A 43 19.48 -13.07 30.81
C PHE A 43 19.22 -11.59 30.52
N HIS A 44 20.06 -10.70 31.05
CA HIS A 44 19.95 -9.26 30.78
C HIS A 44 20.21 -8.96 29.29
N LYS A 45 21.25 -9.57 28.69
CA LYS A 45 21.55 -9.43 27.25
C LYS A 45 20.35 -9.86 26.40
N ARG A 46 19.78 -11.05 26.65
CA ARG A 46 18.57 -11.52 25.95
C ARG A 46 17.36 -10.63 26.16
N LYS A 47 17.19 -10.08 27.36
CA LYS A 47 16.09 -9.15 27.65
C LYS A 47 16.22 -7.87 26.83
N VAL A 48 17.42 -7.31 26.77
CA VAL A 48 17.74 -6.12 25.95
C VAL A 48 17.58 -6.43 24.46
N GLU A 49 18.07 -7.58 23.99
CA GLU A 49 17.90 -8.02 22.60
C GLU A 49 16.42 -8.17 22.22
N ARG A 50 15.60 -8.78 23.09
CA ARG A 50 14.15 -8.87 22.86
C ARG A 50 13.50 -7.49 22.75
N GLN A 51 13.89 -6.55 23.63
CA GLN A 51 13.40 -5.18 23.56
C GLN A 51 13.83 -4.49 22.26
N LYS A 52 15.11 -4.62 21.87
CA LYS A 52 15.64 -4.08 20.61
C LYS A 52 14.95 -4.68 19.39
N LYS A 53 14.74 -6.00 19.37
CA LYS A 53 14.04 -6.70 18.28
C LYS A 53 12.57 -6.25 18.18
N ALA A 54 11.90 -6.09 19.31
CA ALA A 54 10.54 -5.54 19.32
C ALA A 54 10.50 -4.10 18.79
N GLN A 55 11.44 -3.25 19.20
CA GLN A 55 11.57 -1.88 18.69
C GLN A 55 11.86 -1.86 17.17
N ALA A 56 12.78 -2.71 16.70
CA ALA A 56 13.10 -2.82 15.28
C ALA A 56 11.88 -3.28 14.46
N TYR A 57 11.15 -4.30 14.93
CA TYR A 57 9.92 -4.75 14.30
C TYR A 57 8.88 -3.64 14.20
N HIS A 58 8.65 -2.87 15.26
CA HIS A 58 7.73 -1.73 15.23
C HIS A 58 8.17 -0.66 14.23
N LYS A 59 9.46 -0.32 14.17
CA LYS A 59 10.02 0.64 13.20
C LYS A 59 9.84 0.17 11.76
N GLU A 60 10.04 -1.12 11.48
CA GLU A 60 9.82 -1.69 10.15
C GLU A 60 8.35 -1.64 9.73
N GLN A 61 7.43 -1.93 10.66
CA GLN A 61 5.99 -1.84 10.41
C GLN A 61 5.56 -0.38 10.16
N GLU A 62 6.04 0.57 10.96
CA GLU A 62 5.78 2.00 10.73
C GLU A 62 6.35 2.49 9.39
N ARG A 63 7.54 2.02 8.99
CA ARG A 63 8.12 2.34 7.68
C ARG A 63 7.25 1.81 6.54
N LYS A 64 6.79 0.57 6.63
CA LYS A 64 5.90 -0.05 5.63
C LYS A 64 4.57 0.69 5.56
N ALA A 65 3.94 0.98 6.70
CA ALA A 65 2.70 1.75 6.76
C ALA A 65 2.85 3.13 6.13
N ARG A 66 3.95 3.86 6.40
CA ARG A 66 4.21 5.17 5.77
C ARG A 66 4.38 5.07 4.26
N ILE A 67 5.04 4.03 3.76
CA ILE A 67 5.20 3.81 2.32
C ILE A 67 3.85 3.49 1.68
N GLU A 68 3.03 2.67 2.33
CA GLU A 68 1.68 2.34 1.90
C GLU A 68 0.78 3.59 1.89
N GLU A 69 0.79 4.40 2.94
CA GLU A 69 0.06 5.67 3.02
C GLU A 69 0.46 6.63 1.89
N ARG A 70 1.76 6.79 1.62
CA ARG A 70 2.25 7.61 0.49
C ARG A 70 1.84 7.04 -0.87
N LYS A 71 1.76 5.72 -0.99
CA LYS A 71 1.30 5.08 -2.23
C LYS A 71 -0.20 5.32 -2.43
N GLN A 72 -1.00 5.15 -1.38
CA GLN A 72 -2.44 5.43 -1.42
C GLN A 72 -2.70 6.90 -1.76
N HIS A 73 -1.99 7.84 -1.13
CA HIS A 73 -2.14 9.27 -1.42
C HIS A 73 -1.86 9.59 -2.90
N ARG A 74 -0.76 9.06 -3.46
CA ARG A 74 -0.44 9.27 -4.88
C ARG A 74 -1.49 8.65 -5.80
N GLN A 75 -2.04 7.49 -5.44
CA GLN A 75 -3.13 6.87 -6.20
C GLN A 75 -4.41 7.70 -6.13
N ASP A 76 -4.77 8.21 -4.94
CA ASP A 76 -5.92 9.09 -4.74
C ASP A 76 -5.77 10.41 -5.50
N GLU A 77 -4.56 10.96 -5.59
CA GLU A 77 -4.27 12.15 -6.39
C GLU A 77 -4.41 11.87 -7.89
N GLN A 78 -3.88 10.73 -8.36
CA GLN A 78 -4.01 10.31 -9.76
C GLN A 78 -5.47 10.08 -10.15
N THR A 79 -6.26 9.39 -9.33
CA THR A 79 -7.68 9.14 -9.61
C THR A 79 -8.48 10.44 -9.64
N LYS A 80 -8.26 11.35 -8.68
CA LYS A 80 -8.89 12.68 -8.69
C LYS A 80 -8.51 13.48 -9.94
N PHE A 81 -7.25 13.43 -10.35
CA PHE A 81 -6.81 14.10 -11.57
C PHE A 81 -7.46 13.51 -12.83
N GLU A 82 -7.57 12.18 -12.92
CA GLU A 82 -8.29 11.52 -14.01
C GLU A 82 -9.78 11.86 -14.03
N GLU A 83 -10.42 11.93 -12.86
CA GLU A 83 -11.81 12.37 -12.72
C GLU A 83 -11.98 13.82 -13.19
N GLN A 84 -11.07 14.72 -12.81
CA GLN A 84 -11.07 16.11 -13.29
C GLN A 84 -10.89 16.20 -14.80
N LEU A 85 -9.96 15.41 -15.38
CA LEU A 85 -9.78 15.36 -16.84
C LEU A 85 -11.01 14.79 -17.56
N LYS A 86 -11.69 13.79 -16.99
CA LYS A 86 -12.95 13.26 -17.53
C LYS A 86 -14.04 14.32 -17.48
N GLN A 87 -14.22 15.00 -16.36
CA GLN A 87 -15.17 16.11 -16.23
C GLN A 87 -14.88 17.24 -17.23
N LEU A 88 -13.60 17.58 -17.44
CA LEU A 88 -13.21 18.59 -18.42
C LEU A 88 -13.53 18.14 -19.85
N ARG A 89 -13.23 16.88 -20.21
CA ARG A 89 -13.59 16.31 -21.53
C ARG A 89 -15.10 16.28 -21.73
N GLU A 90 -15.86 15.82 -20.75
CA GLU A 90 -17.34 15.82 -20.79
C GLU A 90 -17.89 17.23 -20.92
N SER A 91 -17.33 18.22 -20.21
CA SER A 91 -17.76 19.62 -20.31
C SER A 91 -17.43 20.21 -21.69
N ARG A 92 -16.28 19.87 -22.28
CA ARG A 92 -15.90 20.25 -23.63
C ARG A 92 -16.83 19.62 -24.67
N GLU A 93 -17.10 18.32 -24.56
CA GLU A 93 -18.01 17.60 -25.45
C GLU A 93 -19.43 18.20 -25.36
N ALA A 94 -19.91 18.51 -24.16
CA ALA A 94 -21.19 19.19 -23.96
C ALA A 94 -21.23 20.59 -24.59
N LEU A 95 -20.13 21.35 -24.53
CA LEU A 95 -20.01 22.65 -25.19
C LEU A 95 -19.92 22.54 -26.71
N ASP A 96 -19.18 21.58 -27.26
CA ASP A 96 -19.09 21.34 -28.70
C ASP A 96 -20.45 20.93 -29.30
N ILE A 97 -21.27 20.15 -28.58
CA ILE A 97 -22.66 19.83 -28.98
C ILE A 97 -23.55 21.07 -29.05
N THR A 98 -23.30 22.10 -28.23
CA THR A 98 -24.04 23.38 -28.28
C THR A 98 -23.50 24.35 -29.33
N LYS A 99 -22.28 24.15 -29.83
CA LYS A 99 -21.61 25.06 -30.78
C LYS A 99 -21.96 24.79 -32.24
N ASP A 100 -22.46 23.59 -32.56
CA ASP A 100 -23.00 23.26 -33.90
C ASP A 100 -24.39 23.87 -34.18
N LYS A 101 -24.92 24.72 -33.29
CA LYS A 101 -26.23 25.36 -33.47
C LYS A 101 -26.28 26.88 -33.52
N ASP A 102 -25.21 27.60 -33.22
CA ASP A 102 -25.17 29.06 -33.40
C ASP A 102 -23.76 29.54 -33.75
N GLU A 103 -23.59 29.92 -35.02
CA GLU A 103 -22.45 30.65 -35.55
C GLU A 103 -22.46 32.09 -35.01
N ALA A 104 -21.57 32.41 -34.07
CA ALA A 104 -21.06 33.77 -33.87
C ALA A 104 -19.85 33.77 -32.92
N THR A 105 -18.69 34.11 -33.47
CA THR A 105 -17.49 34.49 -32.73
C THR A 105 -17.69 35.84 -32.05
N PRO A 106 -17.25 35.98 -30.79
CA PRO A 106 -16.57 37.21 -30.40
C PRO A 106 -15.19 36.89 -29.84
N LYS A 107 -14.20 37.53 -30.45
CA LYS A 107 -12.81 37.59 -30.04
C LYS A 107 -12.74 38.52 -28.83
N GLY A 108 -12.54 37.95 -27.64
CA GLY A 108 -12.31 38.68 -26.40
C GLY A 108 -10.90 38.39 -25.90
N GLU A 109 -9.99 39.33 -26.10
CA GLU A 109 -8.67 39.38 -25.45
C GLU A 109 -8.89 39.51 -23.95
N ALA A 110 -8.48 38.47 -23.21
CA ALA A 110 -8.27 38.55 -21.77
C ALA A 110 -6.77 38.69 -21.57
N GLU A 111 -6.33 39.89 -21.16
CA GLU A 111 -4.98 40.14 -20.68
C GLU A 111 -4.74 39.27 -19.44
N GLU A 112 -4.00 38.19 -19.60
CA GLU A 112 -3.42 37.42 -18.49
C GLU A 112 -2.23 38.22 -17.94
N SER A 113 -2.39 38.78 -16.75
CA SER A 113 -1.26 39.30 -15.99
C SER A 113 -0.40 38.13 -15.52
N ASP A 114 0.74 37.92 -16.17
CA ASP A 114 1.82 37.03 -15.73
C ASP A 114 2.43 37.57 -14.43
N GLU A 115 1.79 37.29 -13.29
CA GLU A 115 2.44 37.34 -11.99
C GLU A 115 3.15 36.00 -11.76
N GLU A 116 4.28 35.86 -12.46
CA GLU A 116 5.23 34.77 -12.33
C GLU A 116 5.72 34.70 -10.87
N TRP A 117 5.30 33.65 -10.15
CA TRP A 117 5.64 33.44 -8.74
C TRP A 117 7.16 33.26 -8.57
N THR A 118 7.85 34.33 -8.17
CA THR A 118 9.27 34.28 -7.80
C THR A 118 9.41 33.60 -6.44
N GLY A 119 9.78 32.31 -6.47
CA GLY A 119 10.04 31.49 -5.28
C GLY A 119 11.00 32.18 -4.31
N PHE A 120 10.71 32.01 -3.01
CA PHE A 120 11.40 32.59 -1.86
C PHE A 120 12.89 32.89 -2.09
N GLY A 121 13.23 34.18 -2.03
CA GLY A 121 14.60 34.67 -2.17
C GLY A 121 15.57 33.99 -1.23
N GLU A 122 16.63 33.45 -1.81
CA GLU A 122 17.79 32.86 -1.17
C GLU A 122 18.75 34.00 -0.77
N GLU A 123 18.76 34.36 0.51
CA GLU A 123 19.84 35.16 1.10
C GLU A 123 21.01 34.22 1.41
N GLU A 124 22.04 34.35 0.60
CA GLU A 124 23.32 33.67 0.71
C GLU A 124 24.19 34.36 1.78
N GLU A 125 24.52 33.67 2.89
CA GLU A 125 25.80 33.82 3.59
C GLU A 125 26.22 32.52 4.30
N GLY A 126 27.39 31.99 3.91
CA GLY A 126 28.33 31.36 4.86
C GLY A 126 28.59 29.85 4.74
N LYS A 127 29.67 29.50 4.01
CA LYS A 127 30.51 28.27 4.01
C LYS A 127 30.51 27.46 5.33
N GLU A 128 30.60 26.12 5.36
CA GLU A 128 31.80 25.33 4.99
C GLU A 128 31.52 23.80 4.98
N ASP A 129 32.10 23.13 3.97
CA ASP A 129 32.53 21.71 3.82
C ASP A 129 31.60 20.49 4.04
N GLY A 130 31.42 19.73 2.95
CA GLY A 130 30.91 18.35 3.02
C GLY A 130 30.71 17.68 1.65
N LYS A 131 31.82 17.35 0.98
CA LYS A 131 31.96 16.49 -0.20
C LYS A 131 30.98 15.30 -0.18
N ASP A 132 30.17 15.12 -1.23
CA ASP A 132 29.87 13.85 -1.91
C ASP A 132 28.98 14.08 -3.16
N ASN A 133 29.36 13.40 -4.26
CA ASN A 133 28.82 13.47 -5.62
C ASN A 133 27.32 13.80 -5.76
N ALA A 134 27.02 14.91 -6.43
CA ALA A 134 25.72 15.19 -7.02
C ALA A 134 25.86 15.09 -8.55
N ASP A 135 25.08 14.16 -9.10
CA ASP A 135 24.80 14.00 -10.52
C ASP A 135 24.26 15.34 -11.06
N GLU A 136 24.70 15.72 -12.26
CA GLU A 136 24.34 16.97 -12.92
C GLU A 136 22.89 16.87 -13.41
N ASP A 137 21.94 17.15 -12.50
CA ASP A 137 20.51 17.27 -12.79
C ASP A 137 20.28 18.60 -13.54
N THR A 138 20.37 18.53 -14.88
CA THR A 138 19.83 19.59 -15.75
C THR A 138 18.31 19.66 -15.58
N ASP A 139 17.79 20.86 -15.28
CA ASP A 139 16.37 21.17 -15.01
C ASP A 139 15.44 20.98 -16.23
N GLU A 140 15.26 19.74 -16.69
CA GLU A 140 14.17 19.40 -17.59
C GLU A 140 12.94 18.92 -16.80
N PRO A 141 11.74 19.46 -17.05
CA PRO A 141 10.54 19.04 -16.33
C PRO A 141 10.24 17.57 -16.60
N VAL A 142 10.17 16.76 -15.53
CA VAL A 142 9.90 15.31 -15.58
C VAL A 142 8.52 15.04 -16.21
N LYS A 143 8.49 14.76 -17.50
CA LYS A 143 7.29 14.30 -18.22
C LYS A 143 6.87 12.91 -17.74
N GLY A 144 5.58 12.74 -17.44
CA GLY A 144 5.02 11.52 -16.88
C GLY A 144 5.27 10.25 -17.72
N ILE A 145 5.53 9.14 -17.01
CA ILE A 145 5.91 7.80 -17.49
C ILE A 145 4.90 7.06 -18.39
N LEU A 146 3.71 7.62 -18.69
CA LEU A 146 2.62 6.84 -19.28
C LEU A 146 2.66 6.73 -20.82
N SER A 147 3.55 7.45 -21.50
CA SER A 147 3.86 7.22 -22.91
C SER A 147 5.17 7.91 -23.28
N ARG A 148 6.29 7.29 -22.92
CA ARG A 148 7.59 7.79 -23.35
C ARG A 148 7.85 7.31 -24.79
N LYS A 149 7.66 8.19 -25.77
CA LYS A 149 8.22 7.99 -27.11
C LYS A 149 9.71 8.34 -27.04
N GLU A 150 10.57 7.34 -26.94
CA GLU A 150 12.01 7.53 -27.07
C GLU A 150 12.36 7.44 -28.56
N VAL A 151 12.77 8.57 -29.15
CA VAL A 151 13.25 8.62 -30.52
C VAL A 151 14.76 8.43 -30.49
N TYR A 152 15.21 7.24 -30.88
CA TYR A 152 16.63 6.93 -31.00
C TYR A 152 17.14 7.50 -32.34
N LYS A 153 17.92 8.58 -32.28
CA LYS A 153 18.66 9.09 -33.43
C LYS A 153 20.04 8.45 -33.43
N VAL A 154 20.42 7.81 -34.53
CA VAL A 154 21.80 7.35 -34.74
C VAL A 154 22.56 8.53 -35.31
N ASP A 155 23.37 9.18 -34.48
CA ASP A 155 24.07 10.41 -34.87
C ASP A 155 25.25 10.14 -35.83
N ASP A 156 25.87 8.95 -35.77
CA ASP A 156 27.00 8.56 -36.61
C ASP A 156 26.67 7.37 -37.51
N LYS A 157 26.66 7.60 -38.83
CA LYS A 157 26.35 6.58 -39.85
C LYS A 157 27.45 5.53 -40.04
N ASP A 158 28.67 5.82 -39.60
CA ASP A 158 29.83 4.95 -39.83
C ASP A 158 29.94 3.79 -38.82
N VAL A 159 29.20 3.86 -37.71
CA VAL A 159 29.20 2.81 -36.67
C VAL A 159 28.31 1.61 -37.07
N LEU A 160 27.44 1.78 -38.06
CA LEU A 160 26.41 0.81 -38.45
C LEU A 160 26.67 0.08 -39.78
N GLY A 161 27.91 0.05 -40.30
CA GLY A 161 28.28 -0.74 -41.48
C GLY A 161 27.30 -0.67 -42.67
N ASP A 162 27.03 -1.80 -43.32
CA ASP A 162 26.21 -1.91 -44.54
C ASP A 162 24.70 -2.09 -44.29
N ALA A 163 24.23 -1.94 -43.04
CA ALA A 163 22.84 -2.17 -42.69
C ALA A 163 21.98 -0.92 -42.98
N ILE A 164 21.20 -0.97 -44.07
CA ILE A 164 20.22 0.06 -44.40
C ILE A 164 19.06 -0.05 -43.40
N VAL A 165 19.10 0.76 -42.35
CA VAL A 165 17.99 0.94 -41.40
C VAL A 165 17.35 2.30 -41.70
N ASP A 166 16.12 2.29 -42.21
CA ASP A 166 15.34 3.52 -42.35
C ASP A 166 15.04 4.11 -40.97
N LYS A 167 15.00 5.44 -40.91
CA LYS A 167 15.30 6.29 -39.74
C LYS A 167 14.44 6.09 -38.48
N GLU A 168 13.39 5.28 -38.50
CA GLU A 168 12.42 5.22 -37.40
C GLU A 168 11.92 3.79 -37.19
N THR A 169 12.41 3.12 -36.14
CA THR A 169 11.87 1.83 -35.68
C THR A 169 11.07 2.04 -34.40
N GLU A 170 9.76 1.88 -34.46
CA GLU A 170 8.86 2.00 -33.30
C GLU A 170 8.65 0.64 -32.62
N VAL A 171 8.78 0.59 -31.29
CA VAL A 171 8.49 -0.62 -30.49
C VAL A 171 7.38 -0.27 -29.49
N VAL A 172 6.24 -0.96 -29.59
CA VAL A 172 5.11 -0.83 -28.67
C VAL A 172 5.23 -1.87 -27.57
N ILE A 173 5.30 -1.45 -26.31
CA ILE A 173 5.38 -2.34 -25.15
C ILE A 173 4.02 -2.35 -24.44
N GLU A 174 3.27 -3.43 -24.58
CA GLU A 174 2.02 -3.65 -23.85
C GLU A 174 2.27 -4.23 -22.46
N SER A 175 1.45 -3.83 -21.47
CA SER A 175 1.51 -4.34 -20.10
C SER A 175 1.02 -5.80 -20.03
N LEU A 176 1.87 -6.70 -19.52
CA LEU A 176 1.59 -8.13 -19.28
C LEU A 176 0.60 -8.42 -18.13
N ASP A 177 -0.26 -7.47 -17.77
CA ASP A 177 -1.23 -7.70 -16.70
C ASP A 177 -2.26 -8.74 -17.12
N ASN A 178 -2.41 -9.77 -16.30
CA ASN A 178 -3.26 -10.91 -16.60
C ASN A 178 -4.73 -10.42 -16.72
N PRO A 179 -5.39 -10.58 -17.88
CA PRO A 179 -6.77 -10.12 -18.06
C PRO A 179 -7.76 -10.79 -17.09
N TYR A 180 -7.37 -11.93 -16.49
CA TYR A 180 -8.15 -12.54 -15.41
C TYR A 180 -8.11 -11.74 -14.10
N THR A 181 -6.99 -11.11 -13.73
CA THR A 181 -6.90 -10.37 -12.46
C THR A 181 -7.66 -9.06 -12.51
N THR A 182 -7.62 -8.36 -13.66
CA THR A 182 -8.39 -7.13 -13.89
C THR A 182 -9.90 -7.38 -13.95
N ALA A 183 -10.33 -8.51 -14.54
CA ALA A 183 -11.72 -8.95 -14.56
C ALA A 183 -12.25 -9.38 -13.19
N ILE A 184 -11.41 -9.97 -12.34
CA ILE A 184 -11.78 -10.35 -10.97
C ILE A 184 -11.97 -9.10 -10.09
N THR A 185 -11.12 -8.08 -10.26
CA THR A 185 -11.25 -6.81 -9.53
C THR A 185 -12.45 -5.97 -9.99
N SER A 186 -12.83 -6.05 -11.27
CA SER A 186 -13.96 -5.29 -11.84
C SER A 186 -15.32 -5.94 -11.64
N ARG A 187 -15.38 -7.26 -11.38
CA ARG A 187 -16.60 -7.93 -10.94
C ARG A 187 -16.84 -7.54 -9.48
N SER A 188 -17.73 -6.59 -9.26
CA SER A 188 -18.21 -6.20 -7.95
C SER A 188 -18.45 -7.44 -7.08
N ILE A 189 -18.04 -7.38 -5.80
CA ILE A 189 -18.16 -8.49 -4.84
C ILE A 189 -19.60 -9.03 -4.81
N GLU A 190 -20.57 -8.15 -5.06
CA GLU A 190 -21.99 -8.49 -5.24
C GLU A 190 -22.28 -9.36 -6.46
N ALA A 191 -21.65 -9.11 -7.61
CA ALA A 191 -21.82 -9.92 -8.81
C ALA A 191 -21.24 -11.34 -8.62
N LEU A 192 -20.08 -11.44 -7.96
CA LEU A 192 -19.50 -12.73 -7.57
C LEU A 192 -20.35 -13.47 -6.54
N ALA A 193 -20.91 -12.76 -5.56
CA ALA A 193 -21.81 -13.33 -4.57
C ALA A 193 -23.11 -13.83 -5.22
N LYS A 194 -23.72 -13.04 -6.13
CA LYS A 194 -24.91 -13.43 -6.91
C LYS A 194 -24.63 -14.65 -7.78
N ALA A 195 -23.49 -14.70 -8.47
CA ALA A 195 -23.09 -15.86 -9.26
C ALA A 195 -22.93 -17.13 -8.42
N ASN A 196 -22.53 -16.99 -7.16
CA ASN A 196 -22.41 -18.09 -6.19
C ASN A 196 -23.68 -18.28 -5.33
N ASN A 197 -24.80 -17.63 -5.68
CA ASN A 197 -26.06 -17.67 -4.94
C ASN A 197 -25.93 -17.32 -3.44
N VAL A 198 -25.01 -16.41 -3.11
CA VAL A 198 -24.79 -15.90 -1.75
C VAL A 198 -25.52 -14.57 -1.57
N ASN A 199 -26.37 -14.50 -0.55
CA ASN A 199 -27.04 -13.25 -0.17
C ASN A 199 -26.14 -12.46 0.81
N LEU A 200 -25.68 -11.28 0.38
CA LEU A 200 -24.81 -10.41 1.17
C LEU A 200 -25.55 -9.62 2.25
N ASP A 201 -26.86 -9.38 2.11
CA ASP A 201 -27.66 -8.62 3.10
C ASP A 201 -27.70 -9.34 4.45
N LYS A 202 -27.64 -10.67 4.43
CA LYS A 202 -27.64 -11.53 5.64
C LYS A 202 -26.24 -11.85 6.15
N SER A 203 -25.20 -11.32 5.52
CA SER A 203 -23.81 -11.68 5.85
C SER A 203 -23.45 -11.33 7.30
N ASP A 204 -23.88 -10.16 7.77
CA ASP A 204 -23.66 -9.71 9.15
C ASP A 204 -24.39 -10.57 10.17
N GLU A 205 -25.65 -10.94 9.90
CA GLU A 205 -26.42 -11.83 10.78
C GLU A 205 -25.77 -13.21 10.91
N VAL A 206 -25.29 -13.76 9.79
CA VAL A 206 -24.57 -15.05 9.76
C VAL A 206 -23.25 -14.93 10.53
N LEU A 207 -22.51 -13.83 10.34
CA LEU A 207 -21.28 -13.56 11.07
C LEU A 207 -21.54 -13.48 12.58
N GLU A 208 -22.52 -12.70 13.01
CA GLU A 208 -22.88 -12.59 14.43
C GLU A 208 -23.33 -13.94 15.02
N GLY A 209 -24.14 -14.70 14.29
CA GLY A 209 -24.58 -16.04 14.69
C GLY A 209 -23.42 -17.01 14.84
N SER A 210 -22.46 -16.98 13.91
CA SER A 210 -21.26 -17.81 13.96
C SER A 210 -20.37 -17.45 15.16
N ILE A 211 -20.20 -16.16 15.46
CA ILE A 211 -19.44 -15.67 16.61
C ILE A 211 -20.10 -16.11 17.93
N LYS A 212 -21.43 -16.03 18.03
CA LYS A 212 -22.18 -16.50 19.20
C LYS A 212 -21.98 -18.00 19.40
N ARG A 213 -22.20 -18.80 18.35
CA ARG A 213 -21.98 -20.26 18.39
C ARG A 213 -20.55 -20.63 18.79
N ALA A 214 -19.55 -19.95 18.23
CA ALA A 214 -18.15 -20.18 18.58
C ALA A 214 -17.84 -19.83 20.05
N LYS A 215 -18.42 -18.73 20.58
CA LYS A 215 -18.30 -18.37 22.00
C LYS A 215 -18.94 -19.42 22.91
N ASP A 216 -20.12 -19.91 22.56
CA ASP A 216 -20.82 -20.90 23.37
C ASP A 216 -20.14 -22.27 23.29
N TYR A 217 -19.56 -22.63 22.14
CA TYR A 217 -18.70 -23.81 22.03
C TYR A 217 -17.41 -23.66 22.86
N ALA A 218 -16.78 -22.49 22.85
CA ALA A 218 -15.61 -22.23 23.69
C ALA A 218 -15.92 -22.34 25.19
N LYS A 219 -17.11 -21.90 25.61
CA LYS A 219 -17.63 -22.12 26.98
C LYS A 219 -17.83 -23.60 27.27
N LEU A 220 -18.50 -24.33 26.36
CA LEU A 220 -18.77 -25.76 26.49
C LEU A 220 -17.47 -26.57 26.64
N CYS A 221 -16.46 -26.25 25.84
CA CYS A 221 -15.15 -26.90 25.89
C CYS A 221 -14.24 -26.39 27.02
N GLY A 222 -14.68 -25.41 27.82
CA GLY A 222 -13.89 -24.85 28.93
C GLY A 222 -12.65 -24.06 28.50
N VAL A 223 -12.55 -23.67 27.22
CA VAL A 223 -11.41 -22.92 26.65
C VAL A 223 -11.69 -21.43 26.55
N GLU A 224 -12.73 -20.95 27.23
CA GLU A 224 -13.12 -19.54 27.21
C GLU A 224 -11.98 -18.67 27.77
N LYS A 225 -11.56 -17.67 26.99
CA LYS A 225 -10.50 -16.76 27.42
C LYS A 225 -10.99 -15.94 28.61
N PRO A 226 -10.22 -15.84 29.71
CA PRO A 226 -10.62 -15.05 30.85
C PRO A 226 -10.79 -13.58 30.45
N LYS A 227 -11.85 -12.93 30.96
CA LYS A 227 -12.08 -11.51 30.74
C LYS A 227 -10.85 -10.72 31.23
N GLN A 228 -10.22 -9.99 30.33
CA GLN A 228 -9.07 -9.15 30.65
C GLN A 228 -9.48 -8.09 31.67
N LYS A 229 -8.85 -8.07 32.84
CA LYS A 229 -9.13 -7.08 33.88
C LYS A 229 -8.79 -5.69 33.36
N LYS A 230 -9.69 -4.73 33.54
CA LYS A 230 -9.40 -3.32 33.21
C LYS A 230 -8.22 -2.85 34.08
N LYS A 231 -7.18 -2.32 33.44
CA LYS A 231 -6.03 -1.72 34.15
C LYS A 231 -6.52 -0.49 34.93
N LYS A 232 -6.07 -0.32 36.18
CA LYS A 232 -6.29 0.93 36.94
C LYS A 232 -5.58 2.08 36.22
N PHE A 233 -6.08 3.32 36.36
CA PHE A 233 -5.50 4.50 35.68
C PHE A 233 -3.98 4.63 35.86
N ARG A 234 -3.47 4.31 37.05
CA ARG A 234 -2.02 4.30 37.37
C ARG A 234 -1.19 3.39 36.47
N TYR A 235 -1.79 2.33 35.94
CA TYR A 235 -1.14 1.32 35.11
C TYR A 235 -1.51 1.42 33.62
N LEU A 236 -2.25 2.45 33.22
CA LEU A 236 -2.52 2.72 31.81
C LEU A 236 -1.29 3.36 31.15
N THR A 237 -0.99 2.93 29.92
CA THR A 237 0.06 3.57 29.12
C THR A 237 -0.35 4.99 28.71
N LYS A 238 0.60 5.80 28.22
CA LYS A 238 0.32 7.17 27.75
C LYS A 238 -0.67 7.16 26.57
N GLY A 239 -0.58 6.17 25.67
CA GLY A 239 -1.53 5.97 24.58
C GLY A 239 -2.94 5.63 25.08
N GLU A 240 -3.06 4.63 25.96
CA GLU A 240 -4.35 4.22 26.54
C GLU A 240 -5.04 5.38 27.31
N ARG A 241 -4.27 6.22 28.01
CA ARG A 241 -4.81 7.43 28.68
C ARG A 241 -5.32 8.47 27.69
N ARG A 242 -4.60 8.70 26.58
CA ARG A 242 -5.03 9.63 25.53
C ARG A 242 -6.34 9.17 24.89
N GLU A 243 -6.46 7.88 24.58
CA GLU A 243 -7.69 7.31 24.04
C GLU A 243 -8.87 7.40 25.01
N ASN A 244 -8.64 7.12 26.30
CA ASN A 244 -9.69 7.27 27.31
C ASN A 244 -10.16 8.72 27.42
N ASN A 245 -9.23 9.69 27.42
CA ASN A 245 -9.57 11.11 27.39
C ASN A 245 -10.34 11.48 26.11
N ARG A 246 -9.94 10.95 24.95
CA ARG A 246 -10.65 11.15 23.67
C ARG A 246 -12.08 10.59 23.76
N LYS A 247 -12.25 9.36 24.27
CA LYS A 247 -13.57 8.74 24.47
C LYS A 247 -14.45 9.54 25.42
N GLN A 248 -13.88 10.05 26.52
CA GLN A 248 -14.61 10.92 27.46
C GLN A 248 -15.01 12.26 26.82
N LYS A 249 -14.13 12.87 26.01
CA LYS A 249 -14.47 14.08 25.24
C LYS A 249 -15.59 13.79 24.25
N LEU A 250 -15.49 12.71 23.49
CA LEU A 250 -16.52 12.28 22.54
C LEU A 250 -17.85 11.98 23.23
N SER A 251 -17.84 11.29 24.37
CA SER A 251 -19.08 11.02 25.11
C SER A 251 -19.72 12.29 25.65
N LYS A 252 -18.92 13.26 26.15
CA LYS A 252 -19.41 14.58 26.56
C LYS A 252 -19.97 15.39 25.37
N LEU A 253 -19.34 15.29 24.19
CA LEU A 253 -19.85 15.93 22.98
C LEU A 253 -21.18 15.32 22.54
N LYS A 254 -21.28 13.99 22.53
CA LYS A 254 -22.53 13.27 22.23
C LYS A 254 -23.65 13.63 23.20
N SER A 255 -23.36 13.66 24.50
CA SER A 255 -24.36 14.03 25.51
C SER A 255 -24.80 15.48 25.37
N ARG A 256 -23.88 16.40 25.05
CA ARG A 256 -24.21 17.81 24.76
C ARG A 256 -25.08 17.95 23.51
N LYS A 257 -24.75 17.23 22.43
CA LYS A 257 -25.55 17.22 21.20
C LYS A 257 -26.97 16.73 21.47
N HIS A 258 -27.10 15.60 22.18
CA HIS A 258 -28.41 15.06 22.54
C HIS A 258 -29.22 15.98 23.47
N ALA A 259 -28.56 16.77 24.32
CA ALA A 259 -29.20 17.77 25.17
C ALA A 259 -29.62 19.05 24.41
N MET A 260 -29.06 19.32 23.23
CA MET A 260 -29.49 20.44 22.36
C MET A 260 -30.56 20.04 21.35
N GLU A 261 -30.73 18.73 21.10
CA GLU A 261 -31.79 18.18 20.24
C GLU A 261 -33.11 17.92 20.99
N LYS A 262 -33.14 18.14 22.30
CA LYS A 262 -34.35 18.09 23.15
C LYS A 262 -34.77 19.49 23.54
#